data_AF-A0A352KIV8-F1
#
_entry.id   AF-A0A352KIV8-F1
#
_cell.length_a   1.000
_cell.length_b   1.000
_cell.length_c   1.000
_cell.angle_alpha   90.00
_cell.angle_beta   90.00
_cell.angle_gamma   90.00
#
_symmetry.space_group_name_H-M   'P 1'
#
loop_
_entity.id
_entity.type
_entity.pdbx_description
1 polymer ?
#
loop_
_entity_poly.entity_id
_entity_poly.type
_entity_poly.pdbx_seq_one_letter_code
_entity_poly.pdbx_strand_id
1 'polypeptide(L)'
;MIRAREDRERFINEAEAYSNEVIPVARGEAARLLAEAEAYMNQKVTIAEGETSRFNQLLVEYKKAPKITEQRLYIEALESVLSKSNKVLIDLEGGNNVLYLPLDQMLSQKRMQNILDSTGQQLRIDRLNENGESGSRSSDTVRSRGRRL
;
A
#
# COMPACT_ATOMS: atom_id res chain seq x y z
N MET A 1 3.35 6.49 -58.43
CA MET A 1 4.62 5.79 -58.07
C MET A 1 5.36 6.46 -56.92
N ILE A 2 5.47 7.79 -56.87
CA ILE A 2 6.26 8.50 -55.83
C ILE A 2 5.58 8.48 -54.45
N ARG A 3 4.28 8.79 -54.36
CA ARG A 3 3.52 8.81 -53.09
C ARG A 3 3.58 7.50 -52.29
N ALA A 4 3.50 6.36 -52.97
CA ALA A 4 3.55 5.05 -52.32
C ALA A 4 4.93 4.69 -51.73
N ARG A 5 6.01 5.30 -52.23
CA ARG A 5 7.36 5.12 -51.67
C ARG A 5 7.56 6.00 -50.43
N GLU A 6 7.09 7.24 -50.51
CA GLU A 6 7.13 8.21 -49.40
C GLU A 6 6.28 7.73 -48.20
N ASP A 7 5.09 7.18 -48.46
CA ASP A 7 4.28 6.56 -47.41
C ASP A 7 5.02 5.39 -46.75
N ARG A 8 5.68 4.53 -47.54
CA ARG A 8 6.46 3.41 -47.01
C ARG A 8 7.63 3.89 -46.15
N GLU A 9 8.38 4.89 -46.60
CA GLU A 9 9.51 5.45 -45.85
C GLU A 9 9.03 6.10 -44.55
N ARG A 10 7.89 6.81 -44.56
CA ARG A 10 7.29 7.35 -43.34
C ARG A 10 6.95 6.25 -42.34
N PHE A 11 6.31 5.16 -42.78
CA PHE A 11 5.95 4.06 -41.88
C PHE A 11 7.18 3.33 -41.31
N ILE A 12 8.26 3.19 -42.09
CA ILE A 12 9.51 2.61 -41.61
C ILE A 12 10.14 3.51 -40.54
N ASN A 13 10.24 4.81 -40.80
CA ASN A 13 10.81 5.77 -39.85
C ASN A 13 10.01 5.84 -38.54
N GLU A 14 8.68 5.76 -38.64
CA GLU A 14 7.79 5.75 -37.46
C GLU A 14 7.95 4.45 -36.65
N ALA A 15 8.06 3.30 -37.31
CA ALA A 15 8.32 2.02 -36.64
C ALA A 15 9.71 1.96 -35.99
N GLU A 16 10.73 2.53 -36.64
CA GLU A 16 12.08 2.64 -36.08
C GLU A 16 12.10 3.59 -34.89
N ALA A 17 11.44 4.75 -34.98
CA ALA A 17 11.32 5.69 -33.87
C ALA A 17 10.60 5.05 -32.67
N TYR A 18 9.48 4.34 -32.90
CA TYR A 18 8.74 3.62 -31.86
C TYR A 18 9.61 2.54 -31.20
N SER A 19 10.36 1.77 -31.98
CA SER A 19 11.26 0.73 -31.45
C SER A 19 12.39 1.34 -30.61
N ASN A 20 12.94 2.45 -31.08
CA ASN A 20 13.99 3.20 -30.38
C ASN A 20 13.48 3.86 -29.10
N GLU A 21 12.18 4.11 -28.97
CA GLU A 21 11.56 4.64 -27.75
C GLU A 21 11.20 3.52 -26.76
N VAL A 22 10.57 2.44 -27.23
CA VAL A 22 10.04 1.39 -26.34
C VAL A 22 11.15 0.52 -25.74
N ILE A 23 12.16 0.15 -26.52
CA ILE A 23 13.25 -0.74 -26.04
C ILE A 23 14.00 -0.14 -24.84
N PRO A 24 14.46 1.14 -24.84
CA PRO A 24 15.15 1.70 -23.68
C PRO A 24 14.22 1.90 -22.48
N VAL A 25 12.95 2.25 -22.70
CA VAL A 25 11.97 2.37 -21.60
C VAL A 25 11.78 1.01 -20.91
N ALA A 26 11.52 -0.05 -21.69
CA ALA A 26 11.37 -1.40 -21.15
C ALA A 26 12.65 -1.89 -20.43
N ARG A 27 13.83 -1.56 -20.96
CA ARG A 27 15.11 -1.86 -20.29
C ARG A 27 15.27 -1.08 -18.97
N GLY A 28 14.89 0.18 -18.95
CA GLY A 28 14.92 1.02 -17.74
C GLY A 28 13.96 0.51 -16.67
N GLU A 29 12.75 0.11 -17.06
CA GLU A 29 11.78 -0.51 -16.15
C GLU A 29 12.28 -1.84 -15.58
N ALA A 30 12.86 -2.70 -16.43
CA ALA A 30 13.44 -3.96 -15.98
C ALA A 30 14.61 -3.74 -15.01
N ALA A 31 15.50 -2.78 -15.30
CA ALA A 31 16.60 -2.42 -14.41
C ALA A 31 16.09 -1.85 -13.07
N ARG A 32 15.04 -1.02 -13.09
CA ARG A 32 14.40 -0.50 -11.87
C ARG A 32 13.81 -1.61 -11.03
N LEU A 33 13.08 -2.55 -11.65
CA LEU A 33 12.48 -3.69 -10.97
C LEU A 33 13.55 -4.56 -10.29
N LEU A 34 14.66 -4.81 -11.00
CA LEU A 34 15.78 -5.59 -10.47
C LEU A 34 16.42 -4.88 -9.27
N ALA A 35 16.69 -3.58 -9.38
CA ALA A 35 17.24 -2.78 -8.29
C ALA A 35 16.31 -2.72 -7.08
N GLU A 36 14.99 -2.62 -7.28
CA GLU A 36 14.00 -2.65 -6.20
C GLU A 36 13.96 -4.03 -5.51
N ALA A 37 14.04 -5.11 -6.28
CA ALA A 37 14.10 -6.47 -5.74
C ALA A 37 15.38 -6.70 -4.92
N GLU A 38 16.53 -6.26 -5.42
CA GLU A 38 17.81 -6.31 -4.68
C GLU A 38 17.77 -5.47 -3.41
N ALA A 39 17.24 -4.24 -3.49
CA ALA A 39 17.07 -3.37 -2.33
C ALA A 39 16.17 -4.02 -1.28
N TYR A 40 15.04 -4.61 -1.68
CA TYR A 40 14.14 -5.32 -0.78
C TYR A 40 14.80 -6.52 -0.13
N MET A 41 15.52 -7.33 -0.90
CA MET A 41 16.29 -8.47 -0.39
C MET A 41 17.31 -8.01 0.65
N ASN A 42 18.12 -7.00 0.31
CA ASN A 42 19.14 -6.47 1.21
C ASN A 42 18.53 -5.86 2.48
N GLN A 43 17.41 -5.14 2.35
CA GLN A 43 16.67 -4.60 3.48
C GLN A 43 16.19 -5.73 4.41
N LYS A 44 15.62 -6.79 3.85
CA LYS A 44 15.15 -7.96 4.62
C LYS A 44 16.29 -8.65 5.35
N VAL A 45 17.42 -8.88 4.68
CA VAL A 45 18.61 -9.50 5.29
C VAL A 45 19.15 -8.63 6.41
N THR A 46 19.33 -7.32 6.16
CA THR A 46 19.85 -6.38 7.16
C THR A 46 18.95 -6.29 8.40
N ILE A 47 17.63 -6.27 8.21
CA ILE A 47 16.68 -6.27 9.33
C ILE A 47 16.83 -7.57 10.14
N ALA A 48 16.87 -8.73 9.46
CA ALA A 48 17.02 -10.02 10.14
C ALA A 48 18.34 -10.13 10.91
N GLU A 49 19.44 -9.63 10.34
CA GLU A 49 20.75 -9.58 11.00
C GLU A 49 20.74 -8.64 12.21
N GLY A 50 20.13 -7.45 12.08
CA GLY A 50 19.97 -6.51 13.18
C GLY A 50 19.12 -7.06 14.32
N GLU A 51 18.00 -7.71 14.00
CA GLU A 51 17.12 -8.37 14.97
C GLU A 51 17.85 -9.52 15.68
N THR A 52 18.60 -10.34 14.93
CA THR A 52 19.39 -11.45 15.49
C THR A 52 20.49 -10.92 16.43
N SER A 53 21.20 -9.87 16.03
CA SER A 53 22.23 -9.24 16.84
C SER A 53 21.66 -8.69 18.15
N ARG A 54 20.54 -7.96 18.06
CA ARG A 54 19.80 -7.46 19.23
C ARG A 54 19.34 -8.59 20.15
N PHE A 55 18.80 -9.67 19.57
CA PHE A 55 18.37 -10.83 20.33
C PHE A 55 19.52 -11.51 21.08
N ASN A 56 20.66 -11.71 20.41
CA ASN A 56 21.84 -12.30 21.04
C ASN A 56 22.36 -11.46 22.21
N GLN A 57 22.43 -10.14 22.05
CA GLN A 57 22.79 -9.23 23.14
C GLN A 57 21.82 -9.34 24.31
N LEU A 58 20.51 -9.35 24.04
CA LEU A 58 19.48 -9.50 25.06
C LEU A 58 19.56 -10.85 25.77
N LEU A 59 19.84 -11.94 25.05
CA LEU A 59 19.97 -13.28 25.60
C LEU A 59 21.14 -13.36 26.60
N VAL A 60 22.26 -12.70 26.30
CA VAL A 60 23.42 -12.63 27.21
C VAL A 60 23.03 -11.95 28.52
N GLU A 61 22.31 -10.83 28.45
CA GLU A 61 21.86 -10.11 29.66
C GLU A 61 20.75 -10.85 30.41
N TYR A 62 19.83 -11.51 29.70
CA TYR A 62 18.80 -12.36 30.30
C TYR A 62 19.41 -13.51 31.10
N LYS A 63 20.46 -14.16 30.59
CA LYS A 63 21.19 -15.22 31.30
C LYS A 63 21.82 -14.73 32.61
N LYS A 64 22.24 -13.45 32.69
CA LYS A 64 22.81 -12.86 33.91
C LYS A 64 21.74 -12.52 34.95
N ALA A 65 20.62 -11.94 34.52
CA ALA A 65 19.56 -11.45 35.41
C ALA A 65 18.16 -11.60 34.80
N PRO A 66 17.54 -12.79 34.87
CA PRO A 66 16.28 -13.06 34.17
C PRO A 66 15.11 -12.23 34.69
N LYS A 67 14.92 -12.15 36.02
CA LYS A 67 13.76 -11.46 36.63
C LYS A 67 13.69 -9.97 36.30
N ILE A 68 14.83 -9.27 36.26
CA ILE A 68 14.87 -7.83 36.01
C ILE A 68 14.69 -7.56 34.50
N THR A 69 15.28 -8.40 33.64
CA THR A 69 15.13 -8.27 32.19
C THR A 69 13.69 -8.51 31.75
N GLU A 70 12.97 -9.49 32.32
CA GLU A 70 11.54 -9.71 32.03
C GLU A 70 10.68 -8.51 32.43
N GLN A 71 10.90 -7.97 33.62
CA GLN A 71 10.19 -6.79 34.10
C GLN A 71 10.45 -5.57 33.21
N ARG A 72 11.70 -5.35 32.80
CA ARG A 72 12.05 -4.26 31.87
C ARG A 72 11.33 -4.44 30.53
N LEU A 73 11.42 -5.62 29.91
CA LEU A 73 10.77 -5.89 28.63
C LEU A 73 9.24 -5.70 28.69
N TYR A 74 8.62 -6.10 29.80
CA TYR A 74 7.20 -5.91 30.02
C TYR A 74 6.83 -4.42 30.13
N ILE A 75 7.59 -3.63 30.89
CA ILE A 75 7.37 -2.18 31.01
C ILE A 75 7.59 -1.47 29.68
N GLU A 76 8.65 -1.82 28.94
CA GLU A 76 8.92 -1.27 27.59
C GLU A 76 7.80 -1.61 26.60
N ALA A 77 7.29 -2.85 26.62
CA ALA A 77 6.17 -3.26 25.79
C ALA A 77 4.89 -2.49 26.14
N LEU A 78 4.60 -2.34 27.43
CA LEU A 78 3.48 -1.52 27.90
C LEU A 78 3.65 -0.07 27.47
N GLU A 79 4.82 0.53 27.63
CA GLU A 79 5.11 1.90 27.19
C GLU A 79 4.89 2.06 25.68
N SER A 80 5.37 1.11 24.87
CA SER A 80 5.19 1.14 23.41
C SER A 80 3.72 1.04 23.00
N VAL A 81 2.94 0.19 23.67
CA VAL A 81 1.51 0.02 23.40
C VAL A 81 0.72 1.24 23.87
N LEU A 82 1.02 1.72 25.08
CA LEU A 82 0.32 2.85 25.69
C LEU A 82 0.67 4.17 25.00
N SER A 83 1.90 4.38 24.52
CA SER A 83 2.27 5.59 23.74
C SER A 83 1.55 5.68 22.41
N LYS A 84 1.19 4.55 21.80
CA LYS A 84 0.37 4.48 20.57
C LYS A 84 -1.14 4.61 20.83
N SER A 85 -1.58 4.66 22.09
CA SER A 85 -2.98 4.85 22.44
C SER A 85 -3.28 6.32 22.71
N ASN A 86 -4.33 6.87 22.10
CA ASN A 86 -4.81 8.23 22.35
C ASN A 86 -5.42 8.29 23.75
N LYS A 87 -4.63 8.72 24.73
CA LYS A 87 -5.05 8.91 26.12
C LYS A 87 -5.63 10.31 26.27
N VAL A 88 -6.89 10.43 26.65
CA VAL A 88 -7.49 11.71 27.03
C VAL A 88 -7.48 11.80 28.54
N LEU A 89 -6.70 12.73 29.09
CA LEU A 89 -6.73 13.06 30.51
C LEU A 89 -7.88 14.04 30.73
N ILE A 90 -8.89 13.63 31.51
CA ILE A 90 -9.99 14.51 31.90
C ILE A 90 -9.63 15.08 33.27
N ASP A 91 -9.16 16.32 33.30
CA ASP A 91 -8.94 17.05 34.54
C ASP A 91 -10.30 17.45 35.11
N LEU A 92 -10.75 16.72 36.13
CA LEU A 92 -11.87 17.11 36.96
C LEU A 92 -11.29 17.94 38.10
N GLU A 93 -11.63 19.24 38.16
CA GLU A 93 -11.30 20.15 39.26
C GLU A 93 -11.68 19.52 40.61
N GLY A 94 -10.74 18.78 41.22
CA GLY A 94 -11.05 17.93 42.37
C GLY A 94 -10.20 16.66 42.51
N GLY A 95 -8.91 16.71 42.17
CA GLY A 95 -7.88 15.82 42.72
C GLY A 95 -7.87 14.35 42.28
N ASN A 96 -8.77 13.90 41.40
CA ASN A 96 -8.76 12.54 40.86
C ASN A 96 -8.76 12.57 39.32
N ASN A 97 -7.56 12.55 38.76
CA ASN A 97 -7.34 12.49 37.32
C ASN A 97 -7.59 11.04 36.86
N VAL A 98 -8.76 10.75 36.29
CA VAL A 98 -9.13 9.41 35.83
C VAL A 98 -8.57 9.21 34.43
N LEU A 99 -7.63 8.28 34.27
CA LEU A 99 -7.12 7.87 32.96
C LEU A 99 -8.22 7.11 32.21
N TYR A 100 -8.97 7.81 31.36
CA TYR A 100 -9.94 7.18 30.47
C TYR A 100 -9.24 6.72 29.19
N LEU A 101 -9.25 5.40 28.96
CA LEU A 101 -8.86 4.81 27.69
C LEU A 101 -10.16 4.58 26.89
N PRO A 102 -10.54 5.46 25.96
CA PRO A 102 -11.70 5.25 25.12
C PRO A 102 -11.39 4.14 24.09
N LEU A 103 -11.51 2.88 24.53
CA LEU A 103 -11.35 1.71 23.65
C LEU A 103 -12.35 1.75 22.49
N ASP A 104 -13.54 2.29 22.74
CA ASP A 104 -14.64 2.35 21.77
C ASP A 104 -14.39 3.35 20.63
N GLN A 105 -13.77 4.50 20.94
CA GLN A 105 -13.43 5.52 19.92
C GLN A 105 -12.25 5.07 19.05
N MET A 106 -11.32 4.28 19.59
CA MET A 106 -10.22 3.71 18.80
C MET A 106 -10.69 2.58 17.88
N LEU A 107 -11.60 1.72 18.35
CA LEU A 107 -12.21 0.67 17.54
C LEU A 107 -13.09 1.25 16.42
N SER A 108 -13.82 2.34 16.68
CA SER A 108 -14.62 3.02 15.67
C SER A 108 -13.74 3.72 14.62
N GLN A 109 -12.66 4.39 15.04
CA GLN A 109 -11.70 5.01 14.12
C GLN A 109 -10.98 3.98 13.24
N LYS A 110 -10.64 2.80 13.78
CA LYS A 110 -10.09 1.67 13.00
C LYS A 110 -11.11 1.12 11.98
N ARG A 111 -12.40 1.06 12.33
CA ARG A 111 -13.45 0.67 11.38
C ARG A 111 -13.63 1.72 10.28
N MET A 112 -13.59 3.01 10.61
CA MET A 112 -13.69 4.08 9.61
C MET A 112 -12.49 4.09 8.66
N GLN A 113 -11.26 3.84 9.16
CA GLN A 113 -10.07 3.69 8.33
C GLN A 113 -10.21 2.51 7.34
N ASN A 114 -10.69 1.36 7.81
CA ASN A 114 -10.93 0.20 6.95
C ASN A 114 -12.01 0.45 5.87
N ILE A 115 -13.03 1.26 6.18
CA ILE A 115 -14.08 1.62 5.21
C ILE A 115 -13.48 2.54 4.12
N LEU A 116 -12.65 3.52 4.49
CA LEU A 116 -11.98 4.41 3.53
C LEU A 116 -11.01 3.64 2.61
N ASP A 117 -10.30 2.65 3.14
CA ASP A 117 -9.41 1.78 2.36
C ASP A 117 -10.20 0.86 1.40
N SER A 118 -11.40 0.41 1.80
CA SER A 118 -12.29 -0.38 0.94
C SER A 118 -12.94 0.43 -0.18
N THR A 119 -13.32 1.69 0.07
CA THR A 119 -13.82 2.61 -0.97
C THR A 119 -12.72 3.00 -1.95
N GLY A 120 -11.48 3.15 -1.48
CA GLY A 120 -10.30 3.35 -2.34
C GLY A 120 -9.97 2.15 -3.23
N GLN A 121 -10.27 0.92 -2.78
CA GLN A 121 -10.19 -0.28 -3.60
C GLN A 121 -11.36 -0.39 -4.59
N GLN A 122 -12.59 -0.02 -4.21
CA GLN A 122 -13.74 0.03 -5.12
C GLN A 122 -13.53 1.02 -6.27
N LEU A 123 -12.98 2.21 -6.01
CA LEU A 123 -12.62 3.17 -7.07
C LEU A 123 -11.51 2.67 -8.01
N ARG A 124 -10.67 1.72 -7.57
CA ARG A 124 -9.68 1.07 -8.43
C ARG A 124 -10.30 -0.08 -9.24
N ILE A 125 -11.24 -0.82 -8.65
CA ILE A 125 -11.98 -1.91 -9.32
C ILE A 125 -12.92 -1.34 -10.39
N ASP A 126 -13.59 -0.21 -10.14
CA ASP A 126 -14.47 0.43 -11.13
C ASP A 126 -13.69 0.96 -12.35
N ARG A 127 -12.50 1.54 -12.14
CA ARG A 127 -11.61 1.94 -13.26
C ARG A 127 -11.04 0.77 -14.06
N LEU A 128 -10.95 -0.42 -13.46
CA LEU A 128 -10.57 -1.64 -14.16
C LEU A 128 -11.75 -2.21 -14.97
N ASN A 129 -12.99 -1.96 -14.54
CA ASN A 129 -14.21 -2.43 -15.22
C ASN A 129 -14.61 -1.55 -16.42
N GLU A 130 -14.40 -0.22 -16.34
CA GLU A 130 -14.66 0.69 -17.48
C GLU A 130 -13.77 0.39 -18.71
N ASN A 131 -12.55 -0.14 -18.50
CA ASN A 131 -11.67 -0.55 -19.59
C ASN A 131 -12.06 -1.91 -20.22
N GLY A 132 -13.01 -2.64 -19.61
CA GLY A 132 -13.50 -3.94 -20.07
C GLY A 132 -14.75 -3.90 -20.95
N GLU A 133 -15.47 -2.77 -21.03
CA GLU A 133 -16.77 -2.66 -21.73
C GLU A 133 -16.74 -1.92 -23.08
N SER A 134 -15.56 -1.74 -23.70
CA SER A 134 -15.46 -1.18 -25.07
C SER A 134 -15.51 -2.25 -26.19
N GLY A 135 -16.02 -3.46 -25.90
CA GLY A 135 -16.12 -4.54 -26.87
C GLY A 135 -17.47 -5.27 -26.80
N SER A 136 -18.36 -4.95 -27.75
CA SER A 136 -19.65 -5.60 -28.04
C SER A 136 -20.87 -5.10 -27.27
N ARG A 137 -21.59 -4.17 -27.91
CA ARG A 137 -23.05 -4.24 -28.13
C ARG A 137 -23.49 -3.16 -29.12
N SER A 138 -23.31 -3.47 -30.40
CA SER A 138 -24.27 -3.07 -31.42
C SER A 138 -25.48 -4.01 -31.32
N SER A 139 -26.67 -3.45 -31.60
CA SER A 139 -27.98 -4.10 -31.82
C SER A 139 -29.05 -3.78 -30.77
N ASP A 140 -30.08 -3.11 -31.28
CA ASP A 140 -31.47 -3.11 -30.85
C ASP A 140 -31.89 -2.43 -29.55
N THR A 141 -32.31 -1.17 -29.67
CA THR A 141 -33.56 -0.68 -29.05
C THR A 141 -34.14 0.52 -29.80
N VAL A 142 -34.66 0.27 -31.01
CA VAL A 142 -35.74 1.11 -31.58
C VAL A 142 -36.99 0.24 -31.65
N ARG A 143 -37.74 0.17 -30.54
CA ARG A 143 -39.16 -0.26 -30.50
C ARG A 143 -39.71 -0.08 -29.09
N SER A 144 -40.42 1.03 -28.90
CA SER A 144 -41.80 1.09 -28.37
C SER A 144 -42.01 2.43 -27.66
N ARG A 145 -42.49 3.42 -28.43
CA ARG A 145 -43.20 4.55 -27.85
C ARG A 145 -44.49 4.01 -27.20
N GLY A 146 -44.64 4.32 -25.91
CA GLY A 146 -45.89 4.67 -25.25
C GLY A 146 -47.11 3.78 -25.51
N ARG A 147 -47.35 2.84 -24.58
CA ARG A 147 -48.70 2.35 -24.30
C ARG A 147 -48.98 2.49 -22.81
N ARG A 148 -49.79 3.51 -22.49
CA ARG A 148 -50.76 3.63 -21.39
C ARG A 148 -50.27 3.34 -19.95
N LEU A 149 -50.37 4.34 -19.09
CA LEU A 149 -51.52 4.55 -18.19
C LEU A 149 -51.72 6.06 -18.01
#